data_AF-A0A239PQS5-F1
#
_entry.id   AF-A0A239PQS5-F1
#
_cell.length_a   1.000
_cell.length_b   1.000
_cell.length_c   1.000
_cell.angle_alpha   90.00
_cell.angle_beta   90.00
_cell.angle_gamma   90.00
#
_symmetry.space_group_name_H-M   'P 1'
#
loop_
_entity.id
_entity.type
_entity.pdbx_description
1 polymer ?
#
loop_
_entity_poly.entity_id
_entity_poly.type
_entity_poly.pdbx_seq_one_letter_code
_entity_poly.pdbx_strand_id
1 'polypeptide(L)'
;MSGPRVEIVYCRLCNWLLRAGWMAQELLSTFGEELAAVTLVPDSEGGAFEIRLDGETIWSRKKDGGFPDIAELKRRVRDRVAPGRDLGHVDRKEGH
;
A
#
# COMPACT_ATOMS: atom_id res chain seq x y z
N MET A 1 -10.80 7.36 17.47
CA MET A 1 -10.08 7.82 16.27
C MET A 1 -10.52 6.95 15.12
N SER A 2 -11.31 7.50 14.20
CA SER A 2 -11.83 6.79 13.03
C SER A 2 -11.12 7.35 11.81
N GLY A 3 -10.35 6.52 11.12
CA GLY A 3 -9.65 6.85 9.89
C GLY A 3 -9.42 5.58 9.08
N PRO A 4 -9.20 5.68 7.76
CA PRO A 4 -9.01 4.51 6.90
C PRO A 4 -7.86 3.63 7.37
N ARG A 5 -8.00 2.32 7.17
CA ARG A 5 -7.01 1.32 7.54
C ARG A 5 -6.49 0.60 6.31
N VAL A 6 -5.18 0.54 6.18
CA VAL A 6 -4.53 -0.26 5.15
C VAL A 6 -4.16 -1.63 5.73
N GLU A 7 -4.41 -2.69 4.97
CA GLU A 7 -3.91 -4.02 5.25
C GLU A 7 -2.97 -4.44 4.11
N ILE A 8 -1.76 -4.87 4.45
CA ILE A 8 -0.82 -5.48 3.51
C ILE A 8 -0.76 -6.97 3.83
N VAL A 9 -1.49 -7.75 3.04
CA VAL A 9 -1.50 -9.21 3.10
C VAL A 9 -0.27 -9.72 2.37
N TYR A 10 0.57 -10.53 3.02
CA TYR A 10 1.81 -11.01 2.43
C TYR A 10 2.06 -12.49 2.71
N CYS A 11 2.54 -13.21 1.70
CA CYS A 11 2.98 -14.60 1.82
C CYS A 11 4.14 -14.73 2.82
N ARG A 12 3.89 -15.40 3.95
CA ARG A 12 4.91 -15.62 4.99
C ARG A 12 6.02 -16.59 4.57
N LEU A 13 5.76 -17.41 3.54
CA LEU A 13 6.70 -18.39 2.99
C LEU A 13 7.62 -17.80 1.89
N CYS A 14 7.31 -16.61 1.39
CA CYS A 14 7.93 -16.05 0.19
C CYS A 14 9.03 -15.00 0.49
N ASN A 15 9.37 -14.82 1.77
CA ASN A 15 10.28 -13.77 2.25
C ASN A 15 9.84 -12.33 1.86
N TRP A 16 8.54 -12.05 1.87
CA TRP A 16 7.99 -10.75 1.48
C TRP A 16 7.69 -9.81 2.65
N LEU A 17 7.98 -10.22 3.89
CA LEU A 17 7.81 -9.38 5.08
C LEU A 17 8.55 -8.05 4.95
N LEU A 18 9.82 -8.06 4.52
CA LEU A 18 10.60 -6.83 4.39
C LEU A 18 9.99 -5.84 3.38
N ARG A 19 9.49 -6.35 2.25
CA ARG A 19 8.79 -5.53 1.26
C ARG A 19 7.50 -4.94 1.84
N ALA A 20 6.70 -5.77 2.50
CA ALA A 20 5.45 -5.34 3.13
C ALA A 20 5.70 -4.29 4.22
N GLY A 21 6.71 -4.50 5.06
CA GLY A 21 7.12 -3.57 6.12
C GLY A 21 7.64 -2.24 5.57
N TRP A 22 8.43 -2.26 4.50
CA TRP A 22 8.88 -1.03 3.84
C TRP A 22 7.69 -0.23 3.26
N MET A 23 6.77 -0.90 2.54
CA MET A 23 5.57 -0.23 2.02
C MET A 23 4.70 0.35 3.14
N ALA A 24 4.59 -0.33 4.29
CA ALA A 24 3.88 0.21 5.44
C ALA A 24 4.53 1.48 5.98
N GLN A 25 5.86 1.52 6.10
CA GLN A 25 6.60 2.70 6.53
C GLN A 25 6.41 3.87 5.56
N GLU A 26 6.47 3.62 4.25
CA GLU A 26 6.25 4.63 3.22
C GLU A 26 4.84 5.23 3.29
N LEU A 27 3.82 4.40 3.53
CA LEU A 27 2.44 4.86 3.69
C LEU A 27 2.26 5.68 4.96
N LEU A 28 2.76 5.22 6.10
CA LEU A 28 2.65 5.95 7.37
C LEU A 28 3.47 7.25 7.36
N SER A 29 4.61 7.27 6.68
CA SER A 29 5.43 8.49 6.50
C SER A 29 4.70 9.53 5.63
N THR A 30 3.92 9.09 4.64
CA THR A 30 3.22 10.00 3.71
C THR A 30 1.86 10.45 4.23
N PHE A 31 1.09 9.53 4.83
CA PHE A 31 -0.32 9.69 5.19
C PHE A 31 -0.56 9.52 6.70
N GLY A 32 0.41 9.87 7.54
CA GLY A 32 0.33 9.66 8.99
C GLY A 32 -0.80 10.42 9.69
N GLU A 33 -1.33 11.48 9.06
CA GLU A 33 -2.47 12.23 9.59
C GLU A 33 -3.81 11.65 9.10
N GLU A 34 -3.83 11.01 7.93
CA GLU A 34 -5.04 10.48 7.31
C GLU A 34 -5.31 9.00 7.64
N LEU A 35 -4.27 8.17 7.72
CA LEU A 35 -4.42 6.74 7.99
C LEU A 35 -4.50 6.48 9.50
N ALA A 36 -5.49 5.68 9.91
CA ALA A 36 -5.57 5.23 11.29
C ALA A 36 -4.57 4.10 11.61
N ALA A 37 -4.27 3.25 10.62
CA ALA A 37 -3.32 2.15 10.77
C ALA A 37 -2.86 1.60 9.42
N VAL A 38 -1.68 0.99 9.42
CA VAL A 38 -1.26 0.02 8.40
C VAL A 38 -0.96 -1.31 9.11
N THR A 39 -1.66 -2.36 8.71
CA THR A 39 -1.57 -3.69 9.32
C THR A 39 -0.84 -4.65 8.38
N LEU A 40 0.17 -5.36 8.88
CA LEU A 40 0.82 -6.44 8.15
C LEU A 40 0.10 -7.75 8.47
N VAL A 41 -0.50 -8.38 7.46
CA VAL A 41 -1.30 -9.60 7.63
C VAL A 41 -0.55 -10.78 7.01
N PRO A 42 0.03 -11.70 7.80
CA PRO A 42 0.70 -12.87 7.26
C PRO A 42 -0.31 -13.83 6.65
N ASP A 43 -0.10 -14.19 5.40
CA ASP A 43 -0.89 -15.18 4.69
C ASP A 43 -0.13 -16.50 4.58
N SER A 44 -0.88 -17.60 4.70
CA SER A 44 -0.34 -18.96 4.66
C SER A 44 -0.29 -19.55 3.26
N GLU A 45 -0.97 -18.97 2.28
CA GLU A 45 -0.95 -19.40 0.89
C GLU A 45 0.31 -18.90 0.16
N GLY A 46 0.83 -19.75 -0.72
CA GLY A 46 1.96 -19.42 -1.57
C GLY A 46 1.64 -18.28 -2.54
N GLY A 47 2.44 -17.21 -2.48
CA GLY A 47 2.44 -16.16 -3.49
C GLY A 47 1.35 -15.09 -3.35
N ALA A 48 0.63 -15.05 -2.22
CA ALA A 48 -0.29 -13.97 -1.87
C ALA A 48 0.45 -12.65 -1.60
N PHE A 49 0.01 -11.58 -2.26
CA PHE A 49 0.39 -10.22 -1.90
C PHE A 49 -0.75 -9.29 -2.31
N GLU A 50 -1.47 -8.75 -1.34
CA GLU A 50 -2.60 -7.85 -1.55
C GLU A 50 -2.48 -6.63 -0.65
N ILE A 51 -2.97 -5.50 -1.15
CA ILE A 51 -3.11 -4.28 -0.36
C ILE A 51 -4.59 -3.91 -0.37
N ARG A 52 -5.16 -3.77 0.83
CA ARG A 52 -6.56 -3.42 1.04
C ARG A 52 -6.66 -2.10 1.79
N LEU A 53 -7.66 -1.30 1.44
CA LEU A 53 -8.03 -0.10 2.16
C LEU A 53 -9.47 -0.27 2.64
N ASP A 54 -9.68 -0.27 3.95
CA ASP A 54 -10.98 -0.54 4.59
C ASP A 54 -11.65 -1.83 4.06
N GLY A 55 -10.84 -2.87 3.81
CA GLY A 55 -11.28 -4.16 3.30
C GLY A 55 -11.40 -4.26 1.77
N GLU A 56 -11.35 -3.14 1.04
CA GLU A 56 -11.37 -3.14 -0.43
C GLU A 56 -9.95 -3.32 -1.00
N THR A 57 -9.75 -4.31 -1.86
CA THR A 57 -8.45 -4.54 -2.53
C THR A 57 -8.12 -3.42 -3.52
N ILE A 58 -7.08 -2.65 -3.22
CA ILE A 58 -6.52 -1.62 -4.10
C ILE A 58 -5.30 -2.10 -4.91
N TRP A 59 -4.70 -3.23 -4.53
CA TRP A 59 -3.66 -3.92 -5.31
C TRP A 59 -3.68 -5.42 -5.03
N SER A 60 -3.50 -6.25 -6.05
CA SER A 60 -3.28 -7.68 -5.93
C SER A 60 -2.17 -8.13 -6.88
N ARG A 61 -1.13 -8.79 -6.36
CA ARG A 61 -0.02 -9.28 -7.17
C ARG A 61 -0.46 -10.19 -8.32
N LYS A 62 -1.51 -10.99 -8.12
CA LYS A 62 -2.05 -11.89 -9.15
C LYS A 62 -2.79 -11.12 -10.24
N LYS A 63 -3.50 -10.04 -9.90
CA LYS A 63 -4.35 -9.27 -10.85
C LYS A 63 -3.59 -8.13 -11.53
N ASP A 64 -2.79 -7.39 -10.76
CA ASP A 64 -2.06 -6.19 -11.21
C ASP A 64 -0.64 -6.51 -11.72
N GLY A 65 -0.23 -7.77 -11.72
CA GLY A 65 1.01 -8.21 -12.38
C GLY A 65 2.29 -7.87 -11.62
N GLY A 66 2.40 -8.31 -10.36
CA GLY A 66 3.62 -8.13 -9.56
C GLY A 66 3.42 -7.24 -8.33
N PHE A 67 4.48 -6.57 -7.90
CA PHE A 67 4.43 -5.64 -6.77
C PHE A 67 4.20 -4.23 -7.29
N PRO A 68 3.47 -3.38 -6.53
CA PRO A 68 3.32 -1.99 -6.93
C PRO A 68 4.67 -1.28 -6.84
N ASP A 69 4.87 -0.34 -7.75
CA ASP A 69 5.79 0.75 -7.49
C ASP A 69 5.25 1.61 -6.33
N ILE A 70 6.14 2.17 -5.51
CA ILE A 70 5.70 2.90 -4.32
C ILE A 70 4.97 4.20 -4.67
N ALA A 71 5.34 4.86 -5.77
CA ALA A 71 4.64 6.06 -6.21
C ALA A 71 3.21 5.72 -6.63
N GLU A 72 3.02 4.60 -7.32
CA GLU A 72 1.69 4.11 -7.69
C GLU A 72 0.84 3.76 -6.47
N LEU A 73 1.42 3.05 -5.50
CA LEU A 73 0.72 2.72 -4.26
C LEU A 73 0.29 3.99 -3.51
N LYS A 74 1.17 4.99 -3.39
CA LYS A 74 0.85 6.26 -2.74
C LYS A 74 -0.27 7.00 -3.47
N ARG A 75 -0.26 7.03 -4.81
CA ARG A 75 -1.36 7.64 -5.61
C ARG A 75 -2.70 6.95 -5.37
N ARG A 76 -2.75 5.61 -5.43
CA ARG A 76 -3.99 4.84 -5.17
C ARG A 76 -4.53 5.09 -3.77
N VAL A 77 -3.67 5.19 -2.75
CA VAL A 77 -4.09 5.52 -1.38
C VAL A 77 -4.59 6.96 -1.29
N ARG A 78 -3.84 7.93 -1.84
CA ARG A 78 -4.24 9.36 -1.86
C ARG A 78 -5.62 9.56 -2.46
N ASP A 79 -5.88 8.95 -3.61
CA ASP A 79 -7.16 9.07 -4.32
C ASP A 79 -8.37 8.66 -3.46
N ARG A 80 -8.14 7.84 -2.42
CA ARG A 80 -9.17 7.37 -1.49
C ARG A 80 -9.22 8.12 -0.16
N VAL A 81 -8.07 8.49 0.41
CA VAL A 81 -7.99 9.04 1.78
C VAL A 81 -7.79 10.56 1.82
N ALA A 82 -7.24 11.15 0.76
CA ALA A 82 -6.92 12.57 0.66
C ALA A 82 -7.09 13.06 -0.79
N PRO A 83 -8.31 12.97 -1.36
CA PRO A 83 -8.54 13.31 -2.77
C PRO A 83 -8.14 14.77 -3.04
N GLY A 84 -7.28 14.97 -4.04
CA GLY A 84 -6.78 16.31 -4.42
C GLY A 84 -5.52 16.77 -3.68
N ARG A 85 -5.00 16.01 -2.70
CA ARG A 85 -3.69 16.28 -2.11
C ARG A 85 -2.58 16.08 -3.15
N ASP A 86 -1.71 17.08 -3.31
CA ASP A 86 -0.50 17.00 -4.12
C ASP A 86 0.57 16.16 -3.39
N LEU A 87 1.09 15.14 -4.05
CA LEU A 87 2.19 14.29 -3.55
C LEU A 87 3.56 14.74 -4.07
N GLY A 88 3.64 15.89 -4.74
CA GLY A 88 4.87 16.53 -5.18
C GLY A 88 5.63 15.69 -6.21
N HIS A 89 6.80 15.18 -5.86
CA HIS A 89 7.62 14.39 -6.79
C HIS A 89 6.98 13.04 -7.18
N VAL A 90 6.01 12.55 -6.40
CA VAL A 90 5.28 11.31 -6.71
C VAL A 90 4.27 11.51 -7.86
N ASP A 91 3.75 12.73 -8.01
CA ASP A 91 2.80 13.08 -9.08
C ASP A 91 3.50 13.53 -10.37
N ARG A 92 4.77 13.94 -10.27
CA ARG A 92 5.61 14.18 -11.45
C ARG A 92 6.12 12.82 -11.95
N LYS A 93 5.61 12.35 -13.09
CA LYS A 93 6.24 11.24 -13.81
C LYS A 93 7.73 11.55 -13.94
N GLU A 94 8.60 10.72 -13.37
CA GLU A 94 10.04 10.81 -13.62
C GLU A 94 10.23 10.73 -15.14
N GLY A 95 10.51 11.88 -15.74
CA GLY A 95 10.88 11.97 -17.14
C GLY A 95 12.27 11.37 -17.26
N HIS A 96 12.35 10.19 -17.86
CA HIS A 96 13.56 9.63 -18.40
C HIS A 96 13.42 9.55 -19.92
#